data_AF-A0A935EWP9-F1
#
_entry.id   AF-A0A935EWP9-F1
#
_cell.length_a   1.000
_cell.length_b   1.000
_cell.length_c   1.000
_cell.angle_alpha   90.00
_cell.angle_beta   90.00
_cell.angle_gamma   90.00
#
_symmetry.space_group_name_H-M   'P 1'
#
loop_
_entity.id
_entity.type
_entity.pdbx_description
1 polymer ?
#
loop_
_entity_poly.entity_id
_entity_poly.type
_entity_poly.pdbx_seq_one_letter_code
_entity_poly.pdbx_strand_id
1 'polypeptide(L)' 'MKTAGSLLPEHEGLRRAVRWLAELPSRDARIIEEASLRFDLSPTDEEFLLQHFRDPEHGSDDPIARQMSARDG' A
#
# COMPACT_ATOMS: atom_id res chain seq x y z
N MET A 1 1.78 -21.31 -11.59
CA MET A 1 2.71 -20.58 -12.47
C MET A 1 2.34 -19.10 -12.45
N LYS A 2 3.33 -18.23 -12.20
CA LYS A 2 3.21 -16.83 -11.76
C LYS A 2 2.51 -15.92 -12.78
N THR A 3 1.58 -15.08 -12.32
CA THR A 3 1.24 -13.80 -12.97
C THR A 3 1.07 -12.69 -11.93
N ALA A 4 2.05 -12.55 -11.03
CA ALA A 4 2.11 -11.47 -10.03
C ALA A 4 2.78 -10.20 -10.58
N GLY A 5 2.51 -9.80 -11.84
CA GLY A 5 3.32 -8.74 -12.46
C GLY A 5 2.78 -8.03 -13.69
N SER A 6 1.48 -8.05 -13.99
CA SER A 6 0.95 -7.35 -15.18
C SER A 6 -0.36 -6.58 -14.99
N LEU A 7 -0.74 -6.27 -13.75
CA LEU A 7 -1.86 -5.39 -13.41
C LEU A 7 -1.22 -4.11 -12.84
N LEU A 8 -1.22 -2.88 -13.36
CA LEU A 8 -2.04 -2.20 -14.36
C LEU A 8 -1.21 -1.00 -14.93
N PRO A 9 -1.40 -0.61 -16.19
CA PRO A 9 -0.97 0.70 -16.71
C PRO A 9 -1.83 1.87 -16.17
N GLU A 10 -2.91 1.57 -15.45
CA GLU A 10 -3.94 2.51 -14.97
C GLU A 10 -3.45 3.46 -13.86
N HIS A 11 -2.53 2.98 -13.01
CA HIS A 11 -2.13 3.69 -11.79
C HIS A 11 -0.67 4.15 -11.83
N GLU A 12 -0.25 4.75 -12.95
CA GLU A 12 1.10 5.33 -13.06
C GLU A 12 1.30 6.48 -12.06
N GLY A 13 0.26 7.30 -11.84
CA GLY A 13 0.23 8.35 -10.82
C GLY A 13 0.48 7.78 -9.42
N LEU A 14 -0.25 6.72 -9.05
CA LEU A 14 -0.10 6.05 -7.75
C LEU A 14 1.32 5.53 -7.53
N ARG A 15 1.95 4.88 -8.53
CA ARG A 15 3.32 4.40 -8.38
C ARG A 15 4.33 5.53 -8.18
N ARG A 16 4.16 6.64 -8.88
CA ARG A 16 5.01 7.83 -8.68
C ARG A 16 4.81 8.43 -7.30
N ALA A 17 3.56 8.50 -6.83
CA ALA A 17 3.22 8.95 -5.48
C ALA A 17 3.83 8.05 -4.40
N VAL A 18 3.67 6.73 -4.48
CA VAL A 18 4.26 5.77 -3.53
C VAL A 18 5.78 5.89 -3.49
N ARG A 19 6.43 5.99 -4.66
CA ARG A 19 7.89 6.15 -4.72
C ARG A 19 8.34 7.44 -4.05
N TRP A 20 7.65 8.55 -4.32
CA TRP A 20 7.93 9.84 -3.70
C TRP A 20 7.72 9.82 -2.19
N LEU A 21 6.62 9.20 -1.73
CA LEU A 21 6.33 9.00 -0.30
C LEU A 21 7.39 8.12 0.40
N ALA A 22 7.94 7.13 -0.31
CA ALA A 22 9.02 6.29 0.21
C ALA A 22 10.33 7.06 0.41
N GLU A 23 10.61 8.07 -0.41
CA GLU A 23 11.79 8.94 -0.27
C GLU A 23 11.66 9.94 0.89
N LEU A 24 10.44 10.23 1.35
CA LEU A 24 10.19 11.15 2.45
C LEU A 24 10.34 10.45 3.81
N PRO A 25 10.93 11.12 4.82
CA PRO A 25 11.09 10.55 6.16
C PRO A 25 9.78 10.52 6.95
N SER A 26 8.80 11.37 6.61
CA SER A 26 7.47 11.38 7.22
C SER A 26 6.40 11.20 6.15
N ARG A 27 5.44 10.30 6.41
CA ARG A 27 4.29 10.03 5.55
C ARG A 27 3.02 10.39 6.32
N ASP A 28 2.90 11.67 6.63
CA ASP A 28 1.70 12.23 7.26
C ASP A 28 0.58 12.40 6.25
N ALA A 29 -0.67 12.50 6.73
CA ALA A 29 -1.84 12.74 5.88
C ALA A 29 -1.66 13.95 4.94
N ARG A 30 -0.96 14.99 5.41
CA ARG A 30 -0.60 16.19 4.65
C ARG A 30 0.27 15.88 3.42
N ILE A 31 1.19 14.93 3.56
CA ILE A 31 2.08 14.52 2.47
C ILE A 31 1.31 13.65 1.47
N ILE A 32 0.37 12.84 1.95
CA ILE A 32 -0.49 12.03 1.08
C ILE A 32 -1.42 12.94 0.26
N GLU A 33 -2.03 13.96 0.87
CA GLU A 33 -2.78 15.00 0.13
C GLU A 33 -1.90 15.73 -0.89
N GLU A 34 -0.65 16.08 -0.54
CA GLU A 34 0.28 16.71 -1.49
C GLU A 34 0.64 15.78 -2.65
N ALA A 35 0.80 14.48 -2.39
CA ALA A 35 0.99 13.47 -3.43
C ALA A 35 -0.24 13.38 -4.35
N SER A 36 -1.44 13.47 -3.76
CA SER A 36 -2.73 13.42 -4.47
C SER A 36 -2.83 14.55 -5.50
N LEU A 37 -2.58 15.79 -5.05
CA LEU A 37 -2.56 16.97 -5.91
C LEU A 37 -1.42 16.96 -6.95
N ARG A 38 -0.25 16.44 -6.58
CA ARG A 38 0.94 16.47 -7.43
C ARG A 38 0.91 15.43 -8.55
N PHE A 39 0.36 14.26 -8.26
CA PHE A 39 0.34 13.12 -9.20
C PHE A 39 -1.02 12.89 -9.84
N ASP A 40 -1.98 13.80 -9.61
CA ASP A 40 -3.36 13.71 -10.11
C ASP A 40 -3.99 12.38 -9.69
N LEU A 41 -3.91 12.07 -8.40
CA LEU A 41 -4.49 10.83 -7.87
C LEU A 41 -6.00 10.97 -7.78
N SER A 42 -6.70 9.86 -8.04
CA SER A 42 -8.13 9.81 -7.78
C SER A 42 -8.38 9.72 -6.27
N PRO A 43 -9.55 10.15 -5.76
CA PRO A 43 -9.90 9.98 -4.35
C PRO A 43 -9.78 8.52 -3.88
N THR A 44 -10.00 7.55 -4.78
CA THR A 44 -9.77 6.11 -4.52
C THR A 44 -8.30 5.78 -4.26
N ASP A 45 -7.37 6.40 -5.00
CA ASP A 45 -5.93 6.20 -4.84
C ASP A 45 -5.44 6.85 -3.53
N GLU A 46 -5.95 8.03 -3.19
CA GLU A 46 -5.65 8.71 -1.93
C GLU A 46 -6.10 7.87 -0.72
N GLU A 47 -7.32 7.34 -0.73
CA GLU A 47 -7.81 6.44 0.31
C GLU A 47 -6.95 5.18 0.43
N PHE A 48 -6.49 4.62 -0.70
CA PHE A 48 -5.57 3.49 -0.70
C PHE A 48 -4.25 3.84 0.00
N LEU A 49 -3.65 5.00 -0.31
CA LEU A 49 -2.42 5.46 0.34
C LEU A 49 -2.66 5.68 1.84
N LEU A 50 -3.74 6.35 2.22
CA LEU A 50 -4.09 6.57 3.62
C LEU A 50 -4.23 5.26 4.37
N GLN A 51 -4.92 4.26 3.84
CA GLN A 51 -5.04 2.96 4.50
C GLN A 51 -3.72 2.19 4.55
N HIS A 52 -2.94 2.21 3.46
CA HIS A 52 -1.67 1.48 3.37
C HIS A 52 -0.59 2.03 4.31
N PHE A 53 -0.53 3.36 4.51
CA PHE A 53 0.48 4.00 5.36
C PHE A 53 0.04 4.20 6.81
N ARG A 54 -1.28 4.20 7.09
CA ARG A 54 -1.83 4.36 8.44
C ARG A 54 -1.80 3.07 9.25
N ASP A 55 -1.76 1.92 8.57
CA ASP A 55 -1.67 0.61 9.20
C ASP A 55 -0.31 -0.05 8.88
N PRO A 56 0.74 0.16 9.70
CA PRO A 56 2.01 -0.53 9.51
C PRO A 56 1.94 -2.02 9.87
N GLU A 57 0.83 -2.50 10.46
CA GLU A 57 0.70 -3.86 10.98
C GLU A 57 0.03 -4.82 9.98
N HIS A 58 -0.67 -4.31 8.95
CA HIS A 58 -1.32 -5.12 7.91
C HIS A 58 -0.42 -5.47 6.72
N GLY A 59 0.89 -5.21 6.80
CA GLY A 59 1.84 -5.63 5.78
C GLY A 59 1.95 -7.14 5.58
N SER A 60 1.48 -7.97 6.52
CA SER A 60 1.46 -9.44 6.42
C SER A 60 0.58 -10.07 7.52
N ASP A 61 -0.72 -9.78 7.58
CA ASP A 61 -1.61 -10.78 8.22
C ASP A 61 -1.86 -11.88 7.19
N ASP A 62 -0.92 -12.84 7.18
CA ASP A 62 -1.11 -14.13 6.55
C ASP A 62 -1.96 -14.95 7.55
N PRO A 63 -3.28 -15.11 7.36
CA PRO A 63 -4.10 -15.94 8.25
C PRO A 63 -3.69 -17.43 8.21
N ILE A 64 -2.72 -17.79 7.37
CA ILE A 64 -2.25 -19.16 7.15
C ILE A 64 -1.25 -19.61 8.23
N ALA A 65 -0.55 -18.71 8.92
CA ALA A 65 0.45 -19.11 9.92
C ALA A 65 -0.15 -19.67 11.23
N ARG A 66 -1.44 -19.42 11.50
CA ARG A 66 -2.10 -19.80 12.77
C ARG A 66 -2.58 -21.25 12.81
N GLN A 67 -2.70 -21.95 11.68
CA GLN A 67 -3.49 -23.19 11.61
C GLN A 67 -2.72 -24.52 11.83
N MET A 68 -1.41 -24.50 12.12
CA MET A 68 -0.61 -25.75 12.19
C MET A 68 -0.08 -26.19 13.56
N SER A 69 -0.45 -25.54 14.67
CA SER A 69 0.10 -25.89 16.00
C SER A 69 -0.85 -26.66 16.93
N ALA A 70 -1.95 -27.25 16.43
CA ALA A 70 -2.96 -27.93 17.27
C ALA A 70 -3.00 -29.47 17.13
N ARG A 71 -1.90 -30.12 16.70
CA ARG A 71 -1.86 -31.59 16.54
C ARG A 71 -0.54 -32.21 17.00
N ASP A 72 -0.07 -31.90 18.19
CA ASP A 72 0.83 -32.82 18.92
C ASP A 72 0.74 -32.54 20.43
N GLY A 73 0.20 -33.50 21.17
CA GLY A 73 -0.08 -33.45 22.60
C GLY A 73 -1.03 -34.58 23.00
#